data_AF-A0A150RRW5-F1
#
_entry.id   AF-A0A150RRW5-F1
#
_cell.length_a   1.000
_cell.length_b   1.000
_cell.length_c   1.000
_cell.angle_alpha   90.00
_cell.angle_beta   90.00
_cell.angle_gamma   90.00
#
_symmetry.space_group_name_H-M   'P 1'
#
loop_
_entity.id
_entity.type
_entity.pdbx_description
1 polymer ?
#
loop_
_entity_poly.entity_id
_entity_poly.type
_entity_poly.pdbx_seq_one_letter_code
_entity_poly.pdbx_strand_id
1 'polypeptide(L)'
;EEEERRAQLPPLTALGKAVPTEPWTPPPYEVLPGVTLPAPIAAKLERIDRGYARRTREHLVITSGTRDANRQARAMFTKLRLGEDLLKLYRNKAAVQEITKAYRASSGKPPEQAVAAMEAVIQDQIDRGIYVSAHLRRGAVDVRSRTMSPKEKRAFLESASEVGGVLVIEETTPAHYHLQID
;
A
#
# COMPACT_ATOMS: atom_id res chain seq x y z
N GLU A 1 58.05 18.74 4.49
CA GLU A 1 58.03 17.28 4.21
C GLU A 1 57.54 16.56 5.46
N GLU A 2 56.26 16.54 5.81
CA GLU A 2 55.09 16.55 4.93
C GLU A 2 55.24 15.52 3.82
N GLU A 3 55.10 14.24 4.16
CA GLU A 3 54.45 13.26 3.27
C GLU A 3 54.15 11.98 4.05
N GLU A 4 52.85 11.77 4.26
CA GLU A 4 52.21 10.46 4.15
C GLU A 4 52.77 9.28 4.98
N ARG A 5 52.07 8.97 6.07
CA ARG A 5 51.15 7.82 6.03
C ARG A 5 50.15 7.89 7.16
N ARG A 6 48.96 8.33 6.76
CA ARG A 6 47.73 8.21 7.53
C ARG A 6 47.50 6.77 7.97
N ALA A 7 47.02 6.68 9.20
CA ALA A 7 45.99 5.77 9.68
C ALA A 7 46.27 4.26 9.57
N GLN A 8 46.60 3.67 10.71
CA GLN A 8 46.10 2.36 11.13
C GLN A 8 46.27 2.21 12.64
N LEU A 9 45.25 2.63 13.39
CA LEU A 9 44.97 2.07 14.70
C LEU A 9 43.64 1.32 14.60
N PRO A 10 43.56 0.06 15.04
CA PRO A 10 42.35 -0.72 14.94
C PRO A 10 41.41 -0.34 16.08
N PRO A 11 40.09 -0.20 15.86
CA PRO A 11 39.17 -0.26 16.97
C PRO A 11 38.91 -1.73 17.32
N LEU A 12 39.37 -2.11 18.50
CA LEU A 12 38.93 -3.29 19.21
C LEU A 12 37.52 -3.05 19.78
N THR A 13 36.79 -4.16 19.91
CA THR A 13 35.67 -4.45 20.83
C THR A 13 34.24 -4.50 20.27
N ALA A 14 33.68 -5.71 20.44
CA ALA A 14 32.41 -6.02 21.11
C ALA A 14 31.30 -6.64 20.24
N LEU A 15 31.15 -7.96 20.42
CA LEU A 15 29.88 -8.69 20.58
C LEU A 15 28.63 -8.08 19.91
N GLY A 16 28.36 -8.52 18.69
CA GLY A 16 27.03 -8.60 18.14
C GLY A 16 26.96 -9.86 17.29
N LYS A 17 26.06 -10.79 17.61
CA LYS A 17 25.81 -11.96 16.76
C LYS A 17 25.65 -11.48 15.32
N ALA A 18 26.40 -12.06 14.39
CA ALA A 18 26.14 -11.86 12.98
C ALA A 18 24.67 -12.24 12.73
N VAL A 19 23.84 -11.22 12.49
CA VAL A 19 22.49 -11.44 11.96
C VAL A 19 22.73 -12.17 10.64
N PRO A 20 22.12 -13.33 10.38
CA PRO A 20 22.17 -13.93 9.06
C PRO A 20 21.65 -12.87 8.09
N THR A 21 22.56 -12.28 7.31
CA THR A 21 22.19 -11.55 6.11
C THR A 21 21.81 -12.63 5.11
N GLU A 22 20.59 -13.17 5.26
CA GLU A 22 19.98 -13.87 4.13
C GLU A 22 20.16 -12.96 2.91
N PRO A 23 20.70 -13.48 1.80
CA PRO A 23 20.89 -12.65 0.61
C PRO A 23 19.52 -12.08 0.26
N TRP A 24 19.41 -10.75 0.32
CA TRP A 24 18.22 -10.04 -0.12
C TRP A 24 17.97 -10.42 -1.57
N THR A 25 17.02 -11.33 -1.76
CA THR A 25 16.51 -11.65 -3.08
C THR A 25 15.44 -10.61 -3.35
N PRO A 26 15.56 -9.81 -4.42
CA PRO A 26 14.52 -8.85 -4.75
C PRO A 26 13.18 -9.58 -4.84
N PRO A 27 12.09 -8.99 -4.31
CA PRO A 27 10.78 -9.58 -4.47
C PRO A 27 10.51 -9.80 -5.97
N PRO A 28 9.85 -10.91 -6.34
CA PRO A 28 9.62 -11.23 -7.75
C PRO A 28 8.63 -10.26 -8.41
N TYR A 29 7.85 -9.51 -7.62
CA TYR A 29 6.91 -8.49 -8.09
C TYR A 29 7.50 -7.07 -8.09
N GLU A 30 7.00 -6.21 -8.97
CA GLU A 30 7.35 -4.79 -9.01
C GLU A 30 6.62 -4.02 -7.90
N VAL A 31 7.32 -3.13 -7.21
CA VAL A 31 6.75 -2.24 -6.19
C VAL A 31 6.96 -0.80 -6.62
N LEU A 32 5.89 -0.03 -6.81
CA LEU A 32 6.02 1.37 -7.22
C LEU A 32 6.69 2.23 -6.13
N PRO A 33 7.38 3.32 -6.51
CA PRO A 33 8.08 4.19 -5.56
C PRO A 33 7.20 4.65 -4.40
N GLY A 34 7.74 4.55 -3.19
CA GLY A 34 7.10 4.98 -1.95
C GLY A 34 6.02 4.02 -1.43
N VAL A 35 5.78 2.86 -2.04
CA VAL A 35 4.90 1.83 -1.44
C VAL A 35 5.61 1.17 -0.26
N THR A 36 4.92 1.07 0.88
CA THR A 36 5.43 0.38 2.07
C THR A 36 4.64 -0.91 2.31
N LEU A 37 5.34 -2.04 2.40
CA LEU A 37 4.78 -3.37 2.62
C LEU A 37 5.35 -3.96 3.92
N PRO A 38 4.51 -4.25 4.93
CA PRO A 38 4.94 -5.05 6.08
C PRO A 38 5.45 -6.43 5.65
N ALA A 39 6.43 -6.99 6.36
CA ALA A 39 7.01 -8.29 6.01
C ALA A 39 5.97 -9.43 5.84
N PRO A 40 4.93 -9.57 6.70
CA PRO A 40 3.91 -10.60 6.51
C PRO A 40 3.11 -10.42 5.21
N ILE A 41 2.84 -9.17 4.84
CA ILE A 41 2.15 -8.82 3.59
C ILE A 41 3.03 -9.14 2.39
N ALA A 42 4.31 -8.75 2.44
CA ALA A 42 5.28 -9.04 1.38
C ALA A 42 5.42 -10.55 1.13
N ALA A 43 5.56 -11.35 2.19
CA ALA A 43 5.65 -12.81 2.09
C ALA A 43 4.39 -13.43 1.46
N LYS A 44 3.19 -12.91 1.79
CA LYS A 44 1.94 -13.39 1.19
C LYS A 44 1.86 -12.99 -0.29
N LEU A 45 2.20 -11.75 -0.64
CA LEU A 45 2.27 -11.28 -2.04
C LEU A 45 3.24 -12.11 -2.88
N GLU A 46 4.40 -12.48 -2.33
CA GLU A 46 5.39 -13.31 -3.04
C GLU A 46 4.81 -14.68 -3.42
N ARG A 47 4.00 -15.29 -2.54
CA ARG A 47 3.31 -16.55 -2.84
C ARG A 47 2.29 -16.38 -3.96
N ILE A 48 1.54 -15.27 -3.95
CA ILE A 48 0.55 -14.96 -5.00
C ILE A 48 1.28 -14.70 -6.34
N ASP A 49 2.32 -13.88 -6.32
CA ASP A 49 3.12 -13.54 -7.51
C ASP A 49 3.74 -14.77 -8.15
N ARG A 50 4.32 -15.69 -7.36
CA ARG A 50 4.83 -16.95 -7.89
C ARG A 50 3.73 -17.78 -8.57
N GLY A 51 2.52 -17.81 -8.02
CA GLY A 51 1.37 -18.46 -8.65
C GLY A 51 1.00 -17.81 -9.98
N TYR A 52 0.99 -16.47 -10.00
CA TYR A 52 0.70 -15.67 -11.19
C TYR A 52 1.75 -15.91 -12.28
N ALA A 53 3.03 -15.74 -11.95
CA ALA A 53 4.16 -15.90 -12.87
C ALA A 53 4.25 -17.30 -13.50
N ARG A 54 3.89 -18.37 -12.75
CA ARG A 54 3.81 -19.73 -13.33
C ARG A 54 2.78 -19.83 -14.46
N ARG A 55 1.69 -19.07 -14.39
CA ARG A 55 0.56 -19.10 -15.35
C ARG A 55 0.74 -18.13 -16.51
N THR A 56 1.43 -17.01 -16.28
CA THR A 56 1.48 -15.88 -17.21
C THR A 56 2.88 -15.60 -17.75
N ARG A 57 3.93 -15.98 -17.03
CA ARG A 57 5.33 -15.52 -17.21
C ARG A 57 5.53 -14.03 -16.91
N GLU A 58 4.55 -13.39 -16.31
CA GLU A 58 4.56 -11.98 -15.92
C GLU A 58 4.58 -11.85 -14.40
N HIS A 59 4.94 -10.68 -13.90
CA HIS A 59 4.96 -10.37 -12.47
C HIS A 59 3.92 -9.30 -12.10
N LEU A 60 3.46 -9.33 -10.86
CA LEU A 60 2.50 -8.36 -10.32
C LEU A 60 3.16 -6.99 -10.17
N VAL A 61 2.35 -5.94 -10.33
CA VAL A 61 2.76 -4.55 -10.06
C VAL A 61 1.95 -4.00 -8.89
N ILE A 62 2.64 -3.74 -7.79
CA ILE A 62 2.06 -3.24 -6.55
C ILE A 62 2.04 -1.70 -6.59
N THR A 63 0.84 -1.13 -6.59
CA THR A 63 0.64 0.33 -6.74
C THR A 63 0.38 1.03 -5.42
N SER A 64 -0.05 0.31 -4.38
CA SER A 64 -0.26 0.85 -3.03
C SER A 64 -0.07 -0.23 -1.98
N GLY A 65 0.32 0.17 -0.77
CA GLY A 65 0.47 -0.70 0.40
C GLY A 65 -0.07 0.00 1.63
N THR A 66 0.67 -0.02 2.74
CA THR A 66 0.32 0.77 3.93
C THR A 66 0.23 2.25 3.59
N ARG A 67 -0.80 2.93 4.10
CA ARG A 67 -1.00 4.37 3.96
C ARG A 67 -0.99 5.05 5.31
N ASP A 68 -0.42 6.25 5.33
CA ASP A 68 -0.66 7.25 6.38
C ASP A 68 -1.97 8.03 6.08
N ALA A 69 -2.31 8.97 6.97
CA ALA A 69 -3.48 9.81 6.81
C ALA A 69 -3.45 10.61 5.49
N ASN A 70 -2.31 11.21 5.14
CA ASN A 70 -2.16 12.01 3.92
C ASN A 70 -2.43 11.19 2.65
N ARG A 71 -1.81 10.02 2.52
CA ARG A 71 -1.96 9.15 1.35
C ARG A 71 -3.38 8.62 1.23
N GLN A 72 -4.01 8.28 2.35
CA GLN A 72 -5.40 7.87 2.36
C GLN A 72 -6.33 9.04 1.99
N ALA A 73 -6.07 10.25 2.47
CA ALA A 73 -6.82 11.46 2.11
C ALA A 73 -6.73 11.73 0.61
N ARG A 74 -5.54 11.66 0.01
CA ARG A 74 -5.33 11.81 -1.44
C ARG A 74 -6.10 10.77 -2.24
N ALA A 75 -6.04 9.50 -1.83
CA ALA A 75 -6.78 8.43 -2.51
C ALA A 75 -8.30 8.65 -2.46
N MET A 76 -8.84 9.06 -1.30
CA MET A 76 -10.26 9.38 -1.14
C MET A 76 -10.66 10.64 -1.92
N PHE A 77 -9.80 11.66 -1.95
CA PHE A 77 -10.01 12.88 -2.73
C PHE A 77 -10.09 12.56 -4.23
N THR A 78 -9.18 11.73 -4.75
CA THR A 78 -9.23 11.29 -6.15
C THR A 78 -10.54 10.57 -6.46
N LYS A 79 -11.00 9.66 -5.59
CA LYS A 79 -12.29 8.98 -5.77
C LYS A 79 -13.47 9.95 -5.84
N LEU A 80 -13.54 10.90 -4.90
CA LEU A 80 -14.57 11.95 -4.90
C LEU A 80 -14.53 12.81 -6.16
N ARG A 81 -13.34 13.18 -6.64
CA ARG A 81 -13.16 13.94 -7.88
C ARG A 81 -13.60 13.18 -9.13
N LEU A 82 -13.49 11.86 -9.11
CA LEU A 82 -13.97 10.98 -10.18
C LEU A 82 -15.47 10.65 -10.07
N GLY A 83 -16.19 11.24 -9.11
CA GLY A 83 -17.64 11.07 -8.95
C GLY A 83 -18.04 9.86 -8.10
N GLU A 84 -17.10 9.20 -7.43
CA GLU A 84 -17.36 8.03 -6.60
C GLU A 84 -18.15 8.40 -5.33
N ASP A 85 -19.11 7.55 -4.95
CA ASP A 85 -19.85 7.68 -3.69
C ASP A 85 -19.15 6.90 -2.57
N LEU A 86 -18.36 7.61 -1.76
CA LEU A 86 -17.62 7.00 -0.66
C LEU A 86 -18.53 6.33 0.38
N LEU A 87 -19.77 6.81 0.56
CA LEU A 87 -20.73 6.21 1.47
C LEU A 87 -21.24 4.87 1.00
N LYS A 88 -21.12 4.54 -0.30
CA LYS A 88 -21.38 3.18 -0.80
C LYS A 88 -20.15 2.30 -0.66
N LEU A 89 -18.98 2.85 -1.00
CA LEU A 89 -17.71 2.11 -1.05
C LEU A 89 -17.22 1.62 0.32
N TYR A 90 -17.23 2.48 1.33
CA TYR A 90 -16.58 2.19 2.61
C TYR A 90 -17.54 1.59 3.64
N ARG A 91 -17.09 0.61 4.42
CA ARG A 91 -17.92 -0.06 5.44
C ARG A 91 -18.30 0.84 6.60
N ASN A 92 -17.35 1.60 7.14
CA ASN A 92 -17.59 2.50 8.29
C ASN A 92 -18.21 3.82 7.82
N LYS A 93 -19.55 3.88 7.80
CA LYS A 93 -20.28 5.03 7.28
C LYS A 93 -20.05 6.29 8.12
N ALA A 94 -19.98 6.19 9.44
CA ALA A 94 -19.73 7.33 10.33
C ALA A 94 -18.37 8.00 10.04
N ALA A 95 -17.30 7.20 9.96
CA ALA A 95 -15.97 7.72 9.64
C ALA A 95 -15.93 8.41 8.27
N VAL A 96 -16.61 7.84 7.27
CA VAL A 96 -16.69 8.40 5.92
C VAL A 96 -17.48 9.70 5.89
N GLN A 97 -18.54 9.81 6.70
CA GLN A 97 -19.34 11.04 6.80
C GLN A 97 -18.51 12.21 7.31
N GLU A 98 -17.67 12.00 8.33
CA GLU A 98 -16.75 13.03 8.84
C GLU A 98 -15.81 13.53 7.73
N ILE A 99 -15.19 12.60 6.99
CA ILE A 99 -14.25 12.92 5.90
C ILE A 99 -14.97 13.63 4.75
N THR A 100 -16.15 13.14 4.36
CA THR A 100 -16.96 13.73 3.28
C THR A 100 -17.43 15.13 3.65
N LYS A 101 -17.74 15.38 4.93
CA LYS A 101 -18.06 16.72 5.45
C LYS A 101 -16.86 17.67 5.29
N ALA A 102 -15.64 17.24 5.64
CA ALA A 102 -14.43 18.04 5.47
C ALA A 102 -14.13 18.36 4.00
N TYR A 103 -14.33 17.39 3.10
CA TYR A 103 -14.23 17.61 1.65
C TYR A 103 -15.23 18.67 1.16
N ARG A 104 -16.52 18.53 1.52
CA ARG A 104 -17.58 19.47 1.12
C ARG A 104 -17.37 20.87 1.69
N ALA A 105 -16.91 20.98 2.92
CA ALA A 105 -16.55 22.26 3.55
C ALA A 105 -15.35 22.95 2.88
N SER A 106 -14.58 22.21 2.08
CA SER A 106 -13.48 22.72 1.28
C SER A 106 -13.88 23.05 -0.16
N SER A 107 -15.19 23.11 -0.46
CA SER A 107 -15.69 23.53 -1.76
C SER A 107 -15.16 24.92 -2.15
N GLY A 108 -14.72 25.07 -3.40
CA GLY A 108 -14.11 26.29 -3.91
C GLY A 108 -12.66 26.53 -3.49
N LYS A 109 -12.08 25.68 -2.61
CA LYS A 109 -10.68 25.78 -2.21
C LYS A 109 -9.75 24.99 -3.16
N PRO A 110 -8.44 25.31 -3.18
CA PRO A 110 -7.45 24.49 -3.89
C PRO A 110 -7.47 23.03 -3.45
N PRO A 111 -7.19 22.07 -4.35
CA PRO A 111 -7.14 20.63 -4.04
C PRO A 111 -6.34 20.28 -2.79
N GLU A 112 -5.20 20.95 -2.59
CA GLU A 112 -4.28 20.71 -1.49
C GLU A 112 -4.91 21.04 -0.14
N GLN A 113 -5.75 22.08 -0.08
CA GLN A 113 -6.47 22.44 1.15
C GLN A 113 -7.58 21.44 1.47
N ALA A 114 -8.26 20.92 0.44
CA ALA A 114 -9.26 19.87 0.62
C ALA A 114 -8.61 18.57 1.11
N VAL A 115 -7.47 18.19 0.54
CA VAL A 115 -6.69 17.02 1.00
C VAL A 115 -6.23 17.21 2.44
N ALA A 116 -5.67 18.38 2.80
CA ALA A 116 -5.24 18.65 4.17
C ALA A 116 -6.40 18.60 5.18
N ALA A 117 -7.58 19.12 4.82
CA ALA A 117 -8.76 19.03 5.67
C ALA A 117 -9.24 17.58 5.86
N MET A 118 -9.22 16.77 4.81
CA MET A 118 -9.55 15.35 4.87
C MET A 118 -8.52 14.55 5.69
N GLU A 119 -7.24 14.85 5.51
CA GLU A 119 -6.13 14.26 6.26
C GLU A 119 -6.28 14.50 7.76
N ALA A 120 -6.56 15.73 8.18
CA ALA A 120 -6.74 16.06 9.59
C ALA A 120 -7.85 15.20 10.24
N VAL A 121 -8.97 14.99 9.53
CA VAL A 121 -10.04 14.11 10.01
C VAL A 121 -9.59 12.65 10.08
N ILE A 122 -8.86 12.16 9.07
CA ILE A 122 -8.36 10.79 9.06
C ILE A 122 -7.34 10.58 10.18
N GLN A 123 -6.47 11.56 10.45
CA GLN A 123 -5.51 11.49 11.54
C GLN A 123 -6.21 11.44 12.90
N ASP A 124 -7.19 12.31 13.13
CA ASP A 124 -8.01 12.29 14.35
C ASP A 124 -8.75 10.95 14.54
N GLN A 125 -9.25 10.36 13.44
CA GLN A 125 -9.84 9.02 13.50
C GLN A 125 -8.81 7.96 13.93
N ILE A 126 -7.62 7.97 13.33
CA ILE A 126 -6.53 7.05 13.67
C ILE A 126 -6.16 7.19 15.15
N ASP A 127 -6.05 8.43 15.65
CA ASP A 127 -5.71 8.72 17.04
C ASP A 127 -6.78 8.18 18.02
N ARG A 128 -8.05 8.15 17.58
CA ARG A 128 -9.19 7.52 18.28
C ARG A 128 -9.30 6.00 18.06
N GLY A 129 -8.38 5.38 17.32
CA GLY A 129 -8.42 3.95 16.98
C GLY A 129 -9.47 3.57 15.93
N ILE A 130 -10.04 4.56 15.23
CA ILE A 130 -11.00 4.42 14.16
C ILE A 130 -10.26 4.41 12.82
N TYR A 131 -10.40 3.32 12.05
CA TYR A 131 -9.73 3.19 10.77
C TYR A 131 -10.77 3.04 9.68
N VAL A 132 -10.87 4.05 8.81
CA VAL A 132 -11.81 4.04 7.68
C VAL A 132 -11.42 3.00 6.61
N SER A 133 -10.14 2.65 6.52
CA SER A 133 -9.57 1.78 5.48
C SER A 133 -8.58 0.76 6.05
N ALA A 134 -8.52 -0.43 5.44
CA ALA A 134 -7.55 -1.47 5.79
C ALA A 134 -6.09 -1.05 5.48
N HIS A 135 -5.87 -0.15 4.52
CA HIS A 135 -4.54 0.40 4.24
C HIS A 135 -3.94 1.16 5.44
N LEU A 136 -4.78 1.75 6.30
CA LEU A 136 -4.34 2.45 7.50
C LEU A 136 -3.94 1.48 8.64
N ARG A 137 -4.43 0.24 8.59
CA ARG A 137 -4.11 -0.84 9.56
C ARG A 137 -3.01 -1.78 9.10
N ARG A 138 -2.29 -1.44 8.02
CA ARG A 138 -1.21 -2.25 7.44
C ARG A 138 -1.67 -3.62 6.87
N GLY A 139 -2.97 -3.78 6.62
CA GLY A 139 -3.57 -5.03 6.16
C GLY A 139 -4.02 -5.04 4.71
N ALA A 140 -3.63 -4.05 3.89
CA ALA A 140 -4.09 -3.97 2.51
C ALA A 140 -3.06 -3.47 1.49
N VAL A 141 -3.24 -3.94 0.26
CA VAL A 141 -2.36 -3.71 -0.89
C VAL A 141 -3.21 -3.53 -2.15
N ASP A 142 -2.79 -2.63 -3.04
CA ASP A 142 -3.42 -2.47 -4.36
C ASP A 142 -2.50 -3.03 -5.44
N VAL A 143 -3.05 -3.87 -6.30
CA VAL A 143 -2.37 -4.46 -7.46
C VAL A 143 -2.93 -3.83 -8.74
N ARG A 144 -2.04 -3.41 -9.64
CA ARG A 144 -2.44 -2.85 -10.96
C ARG A 144 -3.25 -3.87 -11.73
N SER A 145 -4.41 -3.46 -12.26
CA SER A 145 -5.25 -4.32 -13.13
C SER A 145 -5.32 -3.83 -14.57
N ARG A 146 -4.99 -2.56 -14.85
CA ARG A 146 -5.24 -1.91 -16.15
C ARG A 146 -4.45 -2.51 -17.33
N THR A 147 -3.30 -3.10 -17.05
CA THR A 147 -2.43 -3.71 -18.07
C THR A 147 -2.61 -5.23 -18.16
N MET A 148 -3.45 -5.82 -17.32
CA MET A 148 -3.72 -7.26 -17.34
C MET A 148 -4.75 -7.60 -18.43
N SER A 149 -4.38 -8.54 -19.29
CA SER A 149 -5.30 -9.25 -20.16
C SER A 149 -6.34 -10.05 -19.34
N PRO A 150 -7.47 -10.48 -19.95
CA PRO A 150 -8.45 -11.33 -19.26
C PRO A 150 -7.86 -12.63 -18.70
N LYS A 151 -6.87 -13.22 -19.39
CA LYS A 151 -6.15 -14.41 -18.92
C LYS A 151 -5.33 -14.12 -17.68
N GLU A 152 -4.62 -12.99 -17.66
CA GLU A 152 -3.83 -12.55 -16.51
C GLU A 152 -4.71 -12.22 -15.31
N LYS A 153 -5.83 -11.51 -15.51
CA LYS A 153 -6.80 -11.27 -14.43
C LYS A 153 -7.27 -12.56 -13.79
N ARG A 154 -7.63 -13.57 -14.59
CA ARG A 154 -8.02 -14.90 -14.09
C ARG A 154 -6.88 -15.57 -13.33
N ALA A 155 -5.67 -15.57 -13.90
CA ALA A 155 -4.50 -16.16 -13.26
C ALA A 155 -4.18 -15.49 -11.90
N PHE A 156 -4.35 -14.18 -11.80
CA PHE A 156 -4.18 -13.43 -10.56
C PHE A 156 -5.21 -13.85 -9.51
N LEU A 157 -6.50 -13.90 -9.88
CA LEU A 157 -7.57 -14.32 -8.98
C LEU A 157 -7.41 -15.77 -8.49
N GLU A 158 -7.06 -16.70 -9.40
CA GLU A 158 -6.74 -18.09 -9.05
C GLU A 158 -5.56 -18.18 -8.07
N SER A 159 -4.49 -17.43 -8.34
CA SER A 159 -3.29 -17.45 -7.49
C SER A 159 -3.54 -16.86 -6.11
N ALA A 160 -4.37 -15.81 -6.02
CA ALA A 160 -4.78 -15.24 -4.74
C ALA A 160 -5.66 -16.22 -3.95
N SER A 161 -6.59 -16.90 -4.63
CA SER A 161 -7.46 -17.92 -4.03
C SER A 161 -6.66 -19.12 -3.50
N GLU A 162 -5.65 -19.59 -4.22
CA GLU A 162 -4.78 -20.71 -3.80
C GLU A 162 -3.97 -20.41 -2.54
N VAL A 163 -3.54 -19.16 -2.37
CA VAL A 163 -2.78 -18.74 -1.20
C VAL A 163 -3.65 -18.68 0.06
N GLY A 164 -4.92 -18.29 -0.09
CA GLY A 164 -5.89 -18.15 1.00
C GLY A 164 -5.60 -16.98 1.94
N GLY A 165 -6.59 -16.63 2.78
CA GLY A 165 -6.47 -15.50 3.72
C GLY A 165 -6.24 -14.15 3.04
N VAL A 166 -6.86 -13.98 1.86
CA VAL A 166 -6.86 -12.74 1.06
C VAL A 166 -8.26 -12.52 0.50
N LEU A 167 -8.88 -11.40 0.86
CA LEU A 167 -10.07 -10.90 0.18
C LEU A 167 -9.63 -10.01 -0.98
N VAL A 168 -10.01 -10.38 -2.21
CA VAL A 168 -9.71 -9.60 -3.42
C VAL A 168 -10.97 -8.88 -3.88
N ILE A 169 -10.86 -7.56 -4.07
CA ILE A 169 -11.94 -6.69 -4.56
C ILE A 169 -11.45 -6.00 -5.83
N GLU A 170 -12.17 -6.13 -6.94
CA GLU A 170 -11.90 -5.32 -8.13
C GLU A 170 -12.53 -3.94 -7.97
N GLU A 171 -11.69 -2.90 -7.87
CA GLU A 171 -12.13 -1.52 -7.87
C GLU A 171 -11.97 -0.94 -9.27
N THR A 172 -12.98 -0.23 -9.79
CA THR A 172 -12.98 0.35 -11.14
C THR A 172 -12.55 1.81 -11.17
N THR A 173 -12.65 2.52 -10.05
CA THR A 173 -12.40 3.97 -9.95
C THR A 173 -11.46 4.32 -8.79
N PRO A 174 -10.16 4.52 -9.03
CA PRO A 174 -9.41 4.13 -10.22
C PRO A 174 -9.28 2.60 -10.33
N ALA A 175 -9.05 2.07 -11.53
CA ALA A 175 -8.98 0.62 -11.76
C ALA A 175 -7.77 -0.06 -11.10
N HIS A 176 -8.01 -0.96 -10.14
CA HIS A 176 -7.02 -1.84 -9.49
C HIS A 176 -7.71 -3.02 -8.78
N TYR A 177 -6.93 -4.01 -8.34
CA TYR A 177 -7.40 -4.99 -7.37
C TYR A 177 -6.96 -4.56 -5.97
N HIS A 178 -7.92 -4.36 -5.06
CA HIS A 178 -7.68 -4.12 -3.65
C HIS A 178 -7.66 -5.47 -2.89
N LEU A 179 -6.55 -5.76 -2.22
CA LEU A 179 -6.36 -6.97 -1.45
C LEU A 179 -6.41 -6.61 0.03
N GLN A 180 -7.29 -7.25 0.78
CA GLN A 180 -7.25 -7.27 2.25
C GLN A 180 -6.65 -8.59 2.68
N ILE A 181 -5.60 -8.51 3.49
CA ILE A 181 -4.79 -9.64 3.89
C ILE A 181 -4.91 -9.81 5.41
N ASP A 182 -5.34 -11.01 5.82
CA ASP A 182 -5.39 -11.45 7.22
C ASP A 182 -3.98 -11.62 7.81
#